data_AF-A0A944H2P6-F1
#
_entry.id   AF-A0A944H2P6-F1
#
_cell.length_a   1.000
_cell.length_b   1.000
_cell.length_c   1.000
_cell.angle_alpha   90.00
_cell.angle_beta   90.00
_cell.angle_gamma   90.00
#
_symmetry.space_group_name_H-M   'P 1'
#
loop_
_entity.id
_entity.type
_entity.pdbx_description
1 polymer ?
#
loop_
_entity_poly.entity_id
_entity_poly.type
_entity_poly.pdbx_seq_one_letter_code
_entity_poly.pdbx_strand_id
1 'polypeptide(L)'
;MTRTEILVIALKRAIARGARASHIAQKSGVNAAVISRLMSGQQQDIMTEFYFSILDCLDDDIRKEALTRLGIKSEVDPQEMVKYLKGREIAKMIPFLDREDRADIMQALALSLRSSDQKVCV
;
A
#
# COMPACT_ATOMS: atom_id res chain seq x y z
N MET A 1 -9.01 15.75 -6.08
CA MET A 1 -7.58 15.47 -6.33
C MET A 1 -7.47 14.63 -7.59
N THR A 2 -6.67 15.02 -8.56
CA THR A 2 -6.49 14.32 -9.83
C THR A 2 -5.51 13.16 -9.70
N ARG A 3 -5.52 12.20 -10.64
CA ARG A 3 -4.54 11.10 -10.67
C ARG A 3 -3.11 11.66 -10.70
N THR A 4 -2.88 12.68 -11.53
CA THR A 4 -1.58 13.36 -11.65
C THR A 4 -1.16 14.02 -10.34
N GLU A 5 -2.07 14.69 -9.62
CA GLU A 5 -1.77 15.26 -8.30
C GLU A 5 -1.35 14.18 -7.30
N ILE A 6 -2.02 13.02 -7.28
CA ILE A 6 -1.63 11.87 -6.45
C ILE A 6 -0.20 11.44 -6.75
N LEU A 7 0.14 11.30 -8.03
CA LEU A 7 1.47 10.88 -8.47
C LEU A 7 2.55 11.90 -8.12
N VAL A 8 2.27 13.20 -8.32
CA VAL A 8 3.20 14.28 -7.99
C VAL A 8 3.48 14.32 -6.48
N ILE A 9 2.46 14.11 -5.64
CA ILE A 9 2.65 14.03 -4.19
C ILE A 9 3.53 12.83 -3.82
N ALA A 10 3.29 11.68 -4.43
CA ALA A 10 4.09 10.47 -4.20
C ALA A 10 5.56 10.68 -4.60
N LEU A 11 5.81 11.25 -5.78
CA LEU A 11 7.15 11.60 -6.27
C LEU A 11 7.88 12.59 -5.36
N LYS A 12 7.20 13.65 -4.92
CA LYS A 12 7.77 14.64 -3.99
C LYS A 12 8.17 14.00 -2.66
N ARG A 13 7.35 13.09 -2.12
CA ARG A 13 7.67 12.34 -0.90
C ARG A 13 8.87 11.42 -1.08
N ALA A 14 8.92 10.66 -2.17
CA ALA A 14 10.05 9.78 -2.45
C ALA A 14 11.36 10.57 -2.52
N ILE A 15 11.34 11.72 -3.19
CA ILE A 15 12.52 12.60 -3.30
C ILE A 15 12.90 13.22 -1.96
N ALA A 16 11.91 13.64 -1.15
CA ALA A 16 12.16 14.13 0.20
C ALA A 16 12.83 13.07 1.11
N ARG A 17 12.62 11.77 0.83
CA ARG A 17 13.29 10.65 1.50
C ARG A 17 14.63 10.24 0.89
N GLY A 18 15.11 10.98 -0.12
CA GLY A 18 16.41 10.75 -0.74
C GLY A 18 16.38 9.94 -2.05
N ALA A 19 15.20 9.57 -2.55
CA ALA A 19 15.11 8.97 -3.89
C ALA A 19 15.53 10.01 -4.95
N ARG A 20 16.33 9.60 -5.93
CA ARG A 20 16.71 10.47 -7.05
C ARG A 20 15.73 10.29 -8.20
N ALA A 21 15.30 11.38 -8.82
CA ALA A 21 14.42 11.34 -9.98
C ALA A 21 15.00 10.49 -11.14
N SER A 22 16.33 10.51 -11.32
CA SER A 22 17.03 9.66 -12.29
C SER A 22 16.91 8.17 -11.98
N HIS A 23 16.90 7.80 -10.70
CA HIS A 23 16.74 6.41 -10.27
C HIS A 23 15.30 5.92 -10.48
N ILE A 24 14.32 6.77 -10.17
CA ILE A 24 12.90 6.48 -10.45
C ILE A 24 12.68 6.31 -11.95
N ALA A 25 13.24 7.19 -12.78
CA ALA A 25 13.19 7.10 -14.24
C ALA A 25 13.78 5.78 -14.76
N GLN A 26 14.96 5.41 -14.26
CA GLN A 26 15.64 4.18 -14.66
C GLN A 26 14.83 2.92 -14.30
N LYS A 27 14.29 2.86 -13.08
CA LYS A 27 13.52 1.69 -12.62
C LYS A 27 12.15 1.58 -13.28
N SER A 28 11.48 2.71 -13.49
CA SER A 28 10.13 2.74 -14.07
C SER A 28 10.11 2.61 -15.59
N GLY A 29 11.27 2.72 -16.25
CA GLY A 29 11.34 2.83 -17.72
C GLY A 29 10.79 4.14 -18.27
N VAL A 30 10.36 5.06 -17.40
CA VAL A 30 9.79 6.35 -17.81
C VAL A 30 10.90 7.38 -17.97
N ASN A 31 10.86 8.13 -19.07
CA ASN A 31 11.85 9.17 -19.35
C ASN A 31 11.91 10.21 -18.22
N ALA A 32 13.12 10.51 -17.72
CA ALA A 32 13.34 11.47 -16.64
C ALA A 32 12.74 12.86 -16.94
N ALA A 33 12.69 13.28 -18.20
CA ALA A 33 12.05 14.54 -18.61
C ALA A 33 10.54 14.55 -18.34
N VAL A 34 9.86 13.39 -18.48
CA VAL A 34 8.44 13.24 -18.13
C VAL A 34 8.25 13.41 -16.63
N ILE A 35 9.07 12.74 -15.81
CA ILE A 35 9.02 12.87 -14.35
C ILE A 35 9.26 14.32 -13.93
N SER A 36 10.27 14.99 -14.49
CA SER A 36 10.55 16.40 -14.21
C SER A 36 9.38 17.32 -14.59
N ARG A 37 8.76 17.12 -15.76
CA ARG A 37 7.60 17.92 -16.20
C ARG A 37 6.35 17.68 -15.35
N LEU A 38 6.12 16.45 -14.90
CA LEU A 38 5.04 16.15 -13.96
C LEU A 38 5.26 16.89 -12.65
N MET A 39 6.47 16.82 -12.09
CA MET A 39 6.81 17.48 -10.83
C MET A 39 6.74 19.00 -10.89
N SER A 40 7.06 19.60 -12.04
CA SER A 40 6.98 21.04 -12.28
C SER A 40 5.59 21.53 -12.68
N GLY A 41 4.62 20.63 -12.84
CA GLY A 41 3.26 20.96 -13.30
C GLY A 41 3.16 21.31 -14.78
N GLN A 42 4.23 21.14 -15.55
CA GLN A 42 4.27 21.37 -17.00
C GLN A 42 3.60 20.25 -17.80
N GLN A 43 3.32 19.12 -17.18
CA GLN A 43 2.60 18.00 -17.77
C GLN A 43 1.47 17.58 -16.82
N GLN A 44 0.23 17.63 -17.32
CA GLN A 44 -0.96 17.31 -16.53
C GLN A 44 -1.54 15.91 -16.82
N ASP A 45 -1.02 15.25 -17.85
CA ASP A 45 -1.49 13.93 -18.28
C ASP A 45 -0.31 12.97 -18.51
N ILE A 46 -0.55 11.68 -18.29
CA ILE A 46 0.43 10.61 -18.45
C ILE A 46 -0.29 9.32 -18.78
N MET A 47 0.30 8.50 -19.66
CA MET A 47 -0.22 7.18 -19.95
C MET A 47 -0.36 6.35 -18.67
N THR A 48 -1.47 5.63 -18.56
CA THR A 48 -1.80 4.85 -17.34
C THR A 48 -0.72 3.80 -17.03
N GLU A 49 -0.10 3.21 -18.04
CA GLU A 49 1.02 2.27 -17.85
C GLU A 49 2.22 2.93 -17.16
N PHE A 50 2.64 4.12 -17.63
CA PHE A 50 3.74 4.87 -17.03
C PHE A 50 3.39 5.36 -15.62
N TYR A 51 2.12 5.69 -15.38
CA TYR A 51 1.64 6.06 -14.05
C TYR A 51 1.94 4.96 -13.02
N PHE A 52 1.52 3.73 -13.31
CA PHE A 52 1.71 2.62 -12.38
C PHE A 52 3.16 2.15 -12.33
N SER A 53 3.87 2.17 -13.47
CA SER A 53 5.31 1.88 -13.52
C SER A 53 6.12 2.81 -12.60
N ILE A 54 5.74 4.09 -12.52
CA ILE A 54 6.36 5.03 -11.57
C ILE A 54 6.02 4.64 -10.12
N LEU A 55 4.74 4.36 -9.82
CA LEU A 55 4.32 4.01 -8.46
C LEU A 55 4.98 2.73 -7.94
N ASP A 56 5.16 1.72 -8.80
CA ASP A 56 5.80 0.45 -8.44
C ASP A 56 7.29 0.58 -8.14
N CYS A 57 7.90 1.72 -8.49
CA CYS A 57 9.29 2.02 -8.16
C CYS A 57 9.47 2.78 -6.85
N LEU A 58 8.38 3.20 -6.20
CA LEU A 58 8.42 3.94 -4.94
C LEU A 58 8.39 2.99 -3.75
N ASP A 59 8.81 3.48 -2.59
CA ASP A 59 8.70 2.75 -1.34
C ASP A 59 7.25 2.30 -1.08
N ASP A 60 7.10 1.12 -0.48
CA ASP A 60 5.81 0.44 -0.34
C ASP A 60 4.74 1.30 0.36
N ASP A 61 5.12 2.07 1.37
CA ASP A 61 4.20 2.96 2.08
C ASP A 61 3.74 4.14 1.20
N ILE A 62 4.64 4.73 0.41
CA ILE A 62 4.30 5.79 -0.54
C ILE A 62 3.38 5.25 -1.64
N ARG A 63 3.68 4.06 -2.16
CA ARG A 63 2.86 3.38 -3.16
C ARG A 63 1.47 3.06 -2.63
N LYS A 64 1.37 2.44 -1.44
CA LYS A 64 0.09 2.12 -0.79
C LYS A 64 -0.76 3.36 -0.55
N GLU A 65 -0.17 4.45 -0.09
CA GLU A 65 -0.88 5.72 0.08
C GLU A 65 -1.42 6.27 -1.25
N ALA A 66 -0.61 6.22 -2.31
CA ALA A 66 -1.03 6.67 -3.64
C ALA A 66 -2.19 5.82 -4.19
N LEU A 67 -2.11 4.49 -4.06
CA LEU A 67 -3.18 3.56 -4.47
C LEU A 67 -4.46 3.79 -3.67
N THR A 68 -4.36 3.97 -2.36
CA THR A 68 -5.50 4.29 -1.50
C THR A 68 -6.20 5.57 -1.94
N ARG A 69 -5.44 6.62 -2.27
CA ARG A 69 -5.99 7.89 -2.78
C ARG A 69 -6.62 7.78 -4.17
N LEU A 70 -6.24 6.76 -4.96
CA LEU A 70 -6.91 6.42 -6.22
C LEU A 70 -8.19 5.62 -6.02
N GLY A 71 -8.56 5.30 -4.77
CA GLY A 71 -9.68 4.41 -4.45
C GLY A 71 -9.35 2.93 -4.67
N ILE A 72 -8.07 2.60 -4.95
CA ILE A 72 -7.60 1.22 -5.02
C ILE A 72 -7.27 0.82 -3.58
N LYS A 73 -8.21 0.14 -2.93
CA LYS A 73 -7.99 -0.42 -1.59
C LYS A 73 -6.87 -1.46 -1.67
N SER A 74 -5.68 -1.11 -1.19
CA SER A 74 -4.55 -2.04 -1.04
C SER A 74 -4.67 -2.93 0.19
N GLU A 75 -5.59 -2.58 1.10
CA GLU A 75 -5.92 -3.33 2.29
C GLU A 75 -7.42 -3.64 2.26
N VAL A 76 -7.76 -4.90 2.51
CA VAL A 76 -9.16 -5.32 2.65
C VAL A 76 -9.53 -5.14 4.11
N ASP A 77 -10.62 -4.43 4.39
CA ASP A 77 -11.16 -4.33 5.74
C ASP A 77 -11.44 -5.76 6.26
N PRO A 78 -10.94 -6.16 7.45
CA PRO A 78 -11.25 -7.45 8.03
C PRO A 78 -12.75 -7.78 8.07
N GLN A 79 -13.62 -6.78 8.25
CA GLN A 79 -15.08 -6.94 8.19
C GLN A 79 -15.60 -7.24 6.78
N GLU A 80 -14.91 -6.78 5.74
CA GLU A 80 -15.18 -7.17 4.36
C GLU A 80 -14.66 -8.58 4.07
N MET A 81 -13.49 -8.96 4.60
CA MET A 81 -12.91 -10.30 4.41
C MET A 81 -13.81 -11.42 4.94
N VAL A 82 -14.39 -11.25 6.14
CA VAL A 82 -15.25 -12.28 6.76
C VAL A 82 -16.59 -12.46 6.05
N LYS A 83 -16.98 -11.58 5.13
CA LYS A 83 -18.14 -11.79 4.26
C LYS A 83 -17.89 -12.88 3.22
N TYR A 84 -16.63 -13.09 2.85
CA TYR A 84 -16.23 -13.99 1.77
C TYR A 84 -15.50 -15.24 2.27
N LEU A 85 -14.80 -15.15 3.42
CA LEU A 85 -14.02 -16.25 3.98
C LEU A 85 -14.55 -16.65 5.35
N LYS A 86 -14.70 -17.96 5.56
CA LYS A 86 -14.97 -18.55 6.87
C LYS A 86 -13.67 -18.63 7.68
N GLY A 87 -13.79 -18.66 9.02
CA GLY A 87 -12.62 -18.75 9.91
C GLY A 87 -11.68 -19.93 9.62
N ARG A 88 -12.20 -21.07 9.14
CA ARG A 88 -11.37 -22.21 8.70
C ARG A 88 -10.53 -21.93 7.46
N GLU A 89 -11.03 -21.09 6.55
CA GLU A 89 -10.32 -20.71 5.32
C GLU A 89 -9.22 -19.71 5.66
N ILE A 90 -9.50 -18.74 6.53
CA ILE A 90 -8.51 -17.81 7.08
C ILE A 90 -7.40 -18.59 7.81
N ALA A 91 -7.75 -19.58 8.63
CA ALA A 91 -6.76 -20.39 9.36
C ALA A 91 -5.81 -21.15 8.43
N LYS A 92 -6.26 -21.57 7.24
CA LYS A 92 -5.40 -22.24 6.24
C LYS A 92 -4.35 -21.31 5.64
N MET A 93 -4.53 -19.99 5.72
CA MET A 93 -3.58 -19.01 5.21
C MET A 93 -2.41 -18.76 6.18
N ILE A 94 -2.64 -18.92 7.49
CA ILE A 94 -1.67 -18.65 8.56
C ILE A 94 -0.29 -19.32 8.36
N PRO A 95 -0.19 -20.59 7.91
CA PRO A 95 1.11 -21.23 7.70
C PRO A 95 1.96 -20.58 6.59
N PHE A 96 1.33 -19.89 5.64
CA PHE A 96 2.00 -19.25 4.50
C PHE A 96 2.45 -17.82 4.77
N LEU A 97 2.08 -17.25 5.92
CA LEU A 97 2.55 -15.95 6.36
C LEU A 97 4.01 -16.04 6.83
N ASP A 98 4.72 -14.91 6.76
CA ASP A 98 6.05 -14.83 7.32
C ASP A 98 6.03 -14.99 8.85
N ARG A 99 7.22 -15.09 9.44
CA ARG A 99 7.36 -15.40 10.86
C ARG A 99 6.85 -14.27 11.75
N GLU A 100 7.00 -13.03 11.34
CA GLU A 100 6.64 -11.83 12.11
C GLU A 100 5.12 -11.68 12.11
N ASP A 101 4.51 -11.66 10.92
CA ASP A 101 3.06 -11.58 10.74
C ASP A 101 2.32 -12.71 11.48
N ARG A 102 2.86 -13.94 11.42
CA ARG A 102 2.26 -15.07 12.13
C ARG A 102 2.34 -14.92 13.65
N ALA A 103 3.43 -14.37 14.17
CA ALA A 103 3.58 -14.16 15.62
C ALA A 103 2.59 -13.10 16.12
N ASP A 104 2.44 -12.00 15.38
CA ASP A 104 1.53 -10.91 15.71
C ASP A 104 0.07 -11.38 15.71
N ILE A 105 -0.34 -12.17 14.70
CA ILE A 105 -1.68 -12.75 14.65
C ILE A 105 -1.94 -13.67 15.85
N MET A 106 -0.99 -14.55 16.18
CA MET A 106 -1.15 -15.46 17.32
C MET A 106 -1.26 -14.70 18.65
N GLN A 107 -0.48 -13.64 18.81
CA GLN A 107 -0.55 -12.78 19.99
C GLN A 107 -1.90 -12.06 20.09
N ALA A 108 -2.37 -11.47 18.98
CA ALA A 108 -3.66 -10.80 18.93
C ALA A 108 -4.83 -11.75 19.25
N LEU A 109 -4.80 -12.98 18.72
CA LEU A 109 -5.79 -14.01 19.03
C LEU A 109 -5.76 -14.42 20.51
N ALA A 110 -4.57 -14.63 21.08
CA ALA A 110 -4.43 -14.96 22.50
C ALA A 110 -4.97 -13.85 23.41
N LEU A 111 -4.72 -12.57 23.06
CA LEU A 111 -5.27 -11.41 23.77
C LEU A 111 -6.80 -11.34 23.65
N SER A 112 -7.35 -11.59 22.46
CA SER A 112 -8.79 -11.58 22.21
C SER A 112 -9.54 -12.69 22.97
N LEU A 113 -8.94 -13.87 23.12
CA LEU A 113 -9.54 -14.97 23.87
C LEU A 113 -9.58 -14.64 25.38
N ARG A 114 -8.48 -14.08 25.92
CA ARG A 114 -8.40 -13.67 27.33
C ARG A 114 -9.39 -12.56 27.70
N SER A 115 -9.65 -11.62 26.80
CA SER A 115 -10.64 -10.55 27.03
C SER A 115 -12.09 -11.02 26.92
N SER A 116 -12.34 -12.14 26.25
CA SER A 116 -13.67 -12.76 26.15
C SER A 116 -14.06 -13.48 27.45
N ASP A 117 -13.09 -14.08 28.14
CA ASP A 117 -13.31 -14.79 29.41
C ASP A 117 -13.58 -13.86 30.60
N GLN A 118 -13.25 -12.56 30.49
CA GLN A 118 -13.43 -11.59 31.58
C GLN A 118 -14.87 -11.03 31.70
N LYS A 119 -15.75 -11.32 30.73
CA LYS A 119 -17.15 -10.86 30.74
C LYS A 119 -18.14 -11.83 31.41
N VAL A 120 -17.71 -12.98 31.91
CA VAL A 120 -18.58 -13.98 32.55
C VAL A 120 -18.27 -14.08 34.06
N CYS A 121 -18.35 -12.96 34.77
CA CYS A 121 -18.45 -12.91 36.23
C CYS A 121 -19.28 -11.68 36.62
N VAL A 122 -20.61 -11.80 36.56
CA VAL A 122 -21.56 -10.98 37.34
C VAL A 122 -22.59 -11.92 37.93
#